data_AF-A0A395L124-F1
#
_entry.id   AF-A0A395L124-F1
#
_cell.length_a   1.000
_cell.length_b   1.000
_cell.length_c   1.000
_cell.angle_alpha   90.00
_cell.angle_beta   90.00
_cell.angle_gamma   90.00
#
_symmetry.space_group_name_H-M   'P 1'
#
loop_
_entity.id
_entity.type
_entity.pdbx_description
1 polymer ?
#
loop_
_entity_poly.entity_id
_entity_poly.type
_entity_poly.pdbx_seq_one_letter_code
_entity_poly.pdbx_strand_id
1 'polypeptide(L)'
;MRHHLLATTIFLLSTFVSGHVLADCDFQKPIGRCTARITLDSTSGSKPSYSAEITVRSSAKSCSKVEYFLDQTPHLTILKNTNSDRESLFGTKPVSRKNIAIQKCTAYANGTLAGKKAGGDVAATAEFFRGHWKGYAGILLFRGPVEVTIDSVDGNRAVGSTYFPGDGTTEQVDGTIQGNSLRYTYTDLERMNITLTKKGQNSVSYTGVGEGGTVTGTLTRQ
;
A
#
# COMPACT_ATOMS: atom_id res chain seq x y z
N MET A 1 -51.62 -37.30 -41.42
CA MET A 1 -50.17 -37.01 -41.47
C MET A 1 -49.84 -36.16 -40.26
N ARG A 2 -48.98 -36.66 -39.37
CA ARG A 2 -48.64 -36.05 -38.06
C ARG A 2 -47.62 -34.94 -38.27
N HIS A 3 -47.95 -33.72 -37.84
CA HIS A 3 -46.96 -32.65 -37.67
C HIS A 3 -46.64 -32.51 -36.18
N HIS A 4 -45.40 -32.83 -35.81
CA HIS A 4 -44.83 -32.55 -34.50
C HIS A 4 -44.33 -31.10 -34.47
N LEU A 5 -44.91 -30.27 -33.61
CA LEU A 5 -44.32 -28.99 -33.20
C LEU A 5 -43.26 -29.26 -32.12
N LEU A 6 -42.01 -28.94 -32.42
CA LEU A 6 -40.92 -28.85 -31.45
C LEU A 6 -40.92 -27.43 -30.87
N ALA A 7 -41.22 -27.31 -29.58
CA ALA A 7 -41.09 -26.08 -28.81
C ALA A 7 -39.67 -25.97 -28.26
N THR A 8 -38.90 -25.00 -28.76
CA THR A 8 -37.54 -24.71 -28.32
C THR A 8 -37.58 -23.70 -27.18
N THR A 9 -37.39 -24.16 -25.95
CA THR A 9 -37.35 -23.33 -24.75
C THR A 9 -35.94 -22.73 -24.58
N ILE A 10 -35.80 -21.41 -24.76
CA ILE A 10 -34.54 -20.68 -24.52
C ILE A 10 -34.46 -20.34 -23.03
N PHE A 11 -33.50 -20.96 -22.32
CA PHE A 11 -33.19 -20.67 -20.92
C PHE A 11 -32.21 -19.47 -20.87
N LEU A 12 -32.70 -18.29 -20.45
CA LEU A 12 -31.84 -17.13 -20.17
C LEU A 12 -31.21 -17.28 -18.78
N LEU A 13 -29.90 -17.59 -18.73
CA LEU A 13 -29.09 -17.49 -17.51
C LEU A 13 -28.80 -16.01 -17.22
N SER A 14 -29.53 -15.43 -16.27
CA SER A 14 -29.17 -14.13 -15.69
C SER A 14 -28.07 -14.32 -14.64
N THR A 15 -26.83 -14.03 -15.01
CA THR A 15 -25.69 -13.95 -14.08
C THR A 15 -25.79 -12.67 -13.25
N PHE A 16 -26.05 -12.83 -11.95
CA PHE A 16 -25.94 -11.74 -10.98
C PHE A 16 -24.47 -11.39 -10.77
N VAL A 17 -24.02 -10.27 -11.31
CA VAL A 17 -22.72 -9.68 -10.96
C VAL A 17 -22.91 -8.97 -9.61
N SER A 18 -22.46 -9.60 -8.54
CA SER A 18 -22.34 -8.96 -7.23
C SER A 18 -21.26 -7.87 -7.31
N GLY A 19 -21.66 -6.65 -7.62
CA GLY A 19 -20.80 -5.48 -7.49
C GLY A 19 -20.45 -5.28 -6.02
N HIS A 20 -19.19 -5.54 -5.66
CA HIS A 20 -18.67 -5.11 -4.37
C HIS A 20 -18.68 -3.58 -4.34
N VAL A 21 -19.64 -2.99 -3.63
CA VAL A 21 -19.62 -1.55 -3.34
C VAL A 21 -18.43 -1.31 -2.42
N LEU A 22 -17.34 -0.77 -2.99
CA LEU A 22 -16.22 -0.27 -2.22
C LEU A 22 -16.74 0.88 -1.37
N ALA A 23 -17.02 0.62 -0.10
CA ALA A 23 -17.37 1.65 0.86
C ALA A 23 -16.13 2.53 1.07
N ASP A 24 -16.13 3.72 0.47
CA ASP A 24 -15.09 4.72 0.73
C ASP A 24 -15.23 5.24 2.17
N CYS A 25 -14.17 5.78 2.77
CA CYS A 25 -14.18 6.22 4.17
C CYS A 25 -14.31 7.73 4.28
N ASP A 26 -15.29 8.23 5.05
CA ASP A 26 -15.43 9.65 5.35
C ASP A 26 -14.56 10.02 6.56
N PHE A 27 -13.29 10.32 6.30
CA PHE A 27 -12.34 10.73 7.34
C PHE A 27 -12.58 12.12 7.95
N GLN A 28 -13.63 12.84 7.51
CA GLN A 28 -14.10 14.06 8.15
C GLN A 28 -15.18 13.79 9.20
N LYS A 29 -15.73 12.57 9.23
CA LYS A 29 -16.82 12.18 10.14
C LYS A 29 -16.37 11.08 11.11
N PRO A 30 -15.70 11.43 12.23
CA PRO A 30 -15.35 10.45 13.24
C PRO A 30 -16.64 9.91 13.89
N ILE A 31 -16.75 8.58 13.98
CA ILE A 31 -17.91 7.91 14.59
C ILE A 31 -17.58 7.31 15.96
N GLY A 32 -16.30 7.27 16.34
CA GLY A 32 -15.90 6.79 17.65
C GLY A 32 -14.41 6.55 17.79
N ARG A 33 -14.04 6.03 18.95
CA ARG A 33 -12.68 5.55 19.23
C ARG A 33 -12.61 4.06 18.93
N CYS A 34 -11.47 3.61 18.41
CA CYS A 34 -11.15 2.19 18.26
C CYS A 34 -10.01 1.81 19.22
N THR A 35 -9.76 0.52 19.33
CA THR A 35 -8.57 -0.01 20.00
C THR A 35 -7.61 -0.46 18.91
N ALA A 36 -6.37 0.00 18.97
CA ALA A 36 -5.32 -0.46 18.07
C ALA A 36 -4.39 -1.44 18.78
N ARG A 37 -3.83 -2.37 18.01
CA ARG A 37 -2.75 -3.28 18.39
C ARG A 37 -1.69 -3.21 17.30
N ILE A 38 -0.44 -3.07 17.70
CA ILE A 38 0.69 -3.18 16.77
C ILE A 38 1.48 -4.42 17.15
N THR A 39 1.76 -5.30 16.21
CA THR A 39 2.69 -6.42 16.38
C THR A 39 4.00 -6.08 15.71
N LEU A 40 5.10 -6.49 16.31
CA LEU A 40 6.42 -6.44 15.69
C LEU A 40 6.64 -7.79 15.03
N ASP A 41 6.60 -7.80 13.71
CA ASP A 41 6.63 -9.03 12.92
C ASP A 41 8.07 -9.46 12.67
N SER A 42 8.96 -8.52 12.35
CA SER A 42 10.39 -8.76 12.26
C SER A 42 11.20 -7.49 12.52
N THR A 43 12.48 -7.66 12.85
CA THR A 43 13.46 -6.57 12.99
C THR A 43 14.73 -6.95 12.24
N SER A 44 15.37 -5.97 11.63
CA SER A 44 16.62 -6.15 10.90
C SER A 44 17.50 -4.90 10.97
N GLY A 45 18.71 -4.99 10.44
CA GLY A 45 19.68 -3.90 10.43
C GLY A 45 20.62 -3.89 11.63
N SER A 46 21.59 -2.99 11.57
CA SER A 46 22.63 -2.79 12.56
C SER A 46 23.06 -1.31 12.52
N LYS A 47 23.77 -0.83 13.54
CA LYS A 47 24.22 0.57 13.58
C LYS A 47 24.88 0.96 12.23
N PRO A 48 24.50 2.09 11.60
CA PRO A 48 23.63 3.16 12.12
C PRO A 48 22.14 3.06 11.78
N SER A 49 21.68 1.99 11.13
CA SER A 49 20.31 1.89 10.59
C SER A 49 19.62 0.58 10.99
N TYR A 50 18.44 0.71 11.58
CA TYR A 50 17.58 -0.40 11.97
C TYR A 50 16.25 -0.28 11.25
N SER A 51 15.65 -1.44 10.95
CA SER A 51 14.34 -1.57 10.33
C SER A 51 13.47 -2.56 11.08
N ALA A 52 12.17 -2.38 10.99
CA ALA A 52 11.19 -3.29 11.54
C ALA A 52 9.95 -3.38 10.66
N GLU A 53 9.47 -4.59 10.48
CA GLU A 53 8.15 -4.84 9.91
C GLU A 53 7.15 -4.98 11.06
N ILE A 54 6.05 -4.25 10.97
CA ILE A 54 4.97 -4.28 11.97
C ILE A 54 3.63 -4.54 11.29
N THR A 55 2.71 -5.17 12.02
CA THR A 55 1.30 -5.19 11.62
C THR A 55 0.51 -4.29 12.54
N VAL A 56 -0.15 -3.29 11.98
CA VAL A 56 -1.08 -2.40 12.67
C VAL A 56 -2.49 -2.95 12.50
N ARG A 57 -3.18 -3.22 13.61
CA ARG A 57 -4.54 -3.75 13.63
C ARG A 57 -5.45 -2.85 14.47
N SER A 58 -6.67 -2.62 13.98
CA SER A 58 -7.74 -1.89 14.64
C SER A 58 -8.89 -2.82 15.04
N SER A 59 -9.62 -2.45 16.07
CA SER A 59 -10.90 -3.10 16.42
C SER A 59 -12.03 -2.70 15.48
N ALA A 60 -11.90 -1.56 14.77
CA ALA A 60 -12.84 -1.19 13.71
C ALA A 60 -12.64 -2.11 12.51
N LYS A 61 -13.74 -2.60 11.90
CA LYS A 61 -13.68 -3.50 10.74
C LYS A 61 -13.05 -2.84 9.50
N SER A 62 -13.20 -1.52 9.39
CA SER A 62 -12.77 -0.68 8.28
C SER A 62 -12.74 0.79 8.74
N CYS A 63 -12.30 1.70 7.87
CA CYS A 63 -12.32 3.14 8.06
C CYS A 63 -11.78 3.63 9.42
N SER A 64 -10.53 3.30 9.72
CA SER A 64 -9.87 3.81 10.93
C SER A 64 -8.51 4.44 10.66
N LYS A 65 -8.12 5.38 11.53
CA LYS A 65 -6.78 5.97 11.60
C LYS A 65 -6.13 5.54 12.90
N VAL A 66 -4.92 5.01 12.81
CA VAL A 66 -4.08 4.64 13.95
C VAL A 66 -2.84 5.52 13.95
N GLU A 67 -2.75 6.40 14.94
CA GLU A 67 -1.63 7.30 15.19
C GLU A 67 -0.74 6.69 16.27
N TYR A 68 0.56 6.60 16.01
CA TYR A 68 1.54 6.01 16.93
C TYR A 68 2.91 6.67 16.78
N PHE A 69 3.78 6.47 17.77
CA PHE A 69 5.15 6.93 17.75
C PHE A 69 6.13 5.76 17.67
N LEU A 70 7.24 5.97 16.96
CA LEU A 70 8.47 5.20 17.10
C LEU A 70 9.56 6.13 17.64
N ASP A 71 10.04 5.91 18.86
CA ASP A 71 11.11 6.73 19.46
C ASP A 71 10.84 8.25 19.33
N GLN A 72 9.61 8.67 19.64
CA GLN A 72 9.09 10.04 19.52
C GLN A 72 8.82 10.56 18.10
N THR A 73 9.09 9.76 17.06
CA THR A 73 8.73 10.09 15.68
C THR A 73 7.28 9.70 15.40
N PRO A 74 6.40 10.64 14.98
CA PRO A 74 4.99 10.34 14.72
C PRO A 74 4.79 9.57 13.41
N HIS A 75 3.87 8.61 13.45
CA HIS A 75 3.42 7.78 12.34
C HIS A 75 1.90 7.67 12.33
N LEU A 76 1.35 7.41 11.14
CA LEU A 76 -0.08 7.26 10.92
C LEU A 76 -0.33 6.12 9.93
N THR A 77 -1.16 5.16 10.33
CA THR A 77 -1.70 4.12 9.44
C THR A 77 -3.18 4.38 9.20
N ILE A 78 -3.60 4.33 7.93
CA ILE A 78 -4.99 4.50 7.53
C ILE A 78 -5.52 3.16 7.04
N LEU A 79 -6.49 2.60 7.74
CA LEU A 79 -7.11 1.32 7.43
C LEU A 79 -8.47 1.57 6.77
N LYS A 80 -8.50 1.63 5.43
CA LYS A 80 -9.72 1.97 4.68
C LYS A 80 -10.68 0.78 4.58
N ASN A 81 -10.27 -0.30 3.93
CA ASN A 81 -11.13 -1.44 3.60
C ASN A 81 -10.82 -2.70 4.42
N THR A 82 -9.98 -2.56 5.43
CA THR A 82 -9.46 -3.65 6.27
C THR A 82 -9.36 -3.15 7.71
N ASN A 83 -9.24 -4.08 8.65
CA ASN A 83 -8.91 -3.78 10.03
C ASN A 83 -7.43 -3.98 10.36
N SER A 84 -6.59 -4.33 9.39
CA SER A 84 -5.15 -4.44 9.59
C SER A 84 -4.34 -4.14 8.34
N ASP A 85 -3.13 -3.59 8.53
CA ASP A 85 -2.14 -3.34 7.48
C ASP A 85 -0.72 -3.56 8.00
N ARG A 86 0.23 -3.85 7.11
CA ARG A 86 1.65 -4.02 7.42
C ARG A 86 2.43 -2.75 7.10
N GLU A 87 3.29 -2.31 8.01
CA GLU A 87 4.11 -1.12 7.88
C GLU A 87 5.58 -1.44 8.10
N SER A 88 6.44 -0.73 7.37
CA SER A 88 7.89 -0.80 7.53
C SER A 88 8.40 0.46 8.23
N LEU A 89 9.01 0.29 9.39
CA LEU A 89 9.57 1.35 10.22
C LEU A 89 11.09 1.36 10.14
N PHE A 90 11.69 2.55 10.25
CA PHE A 90 13.13 2.74 10.20
C PHE A 90 13.57 3.69 11.30
N GLY A 91 14.75 3.44 11.88
CA GLY A 91 15.30 4.26 12.94
C GLY A 91 16.82 4.13 13.05
N THR A 92 17.43 5.02 13.84
CA THR A 92 18.87 4.98 14.16
C THR A 92 19.19 4.16 15.40
N LYS A 93 18.14 3.63 16.05
CA LYS A 93 18.19 2.76 17.23
C LYS A 93 17.47 1.44 16.93
N PRO A 94 17.84 0.34 17.61
CA PRO A 94 17.12 -0.93 17.47
C PRO A 94 15.62 -0.73 17.71
N VAL A 95 14.82 -1.04 16.69
CA VAL A 95 13.37 -0.94 16.80
C VAL A 95 12.87 -2.11 17.65
N SER A 96 12.16 -1.82 18.72
CA SER A 96 11.56 -2.83 19.59
C SER A 96 10.11 -2.48 19.89
N ARG A 97 9.34 -3.47 20.34
CA ARG A 97 7.95 -3.26 20.74
C ARG A 97 7.79 -2.15 21.79
N LYS A 98 8.79 -1.99 22.67
CA LYS A 98 8.80 -0.98 23.75
C LYS A 98 8.90 0.46 23.22
N ASN A 99 9.46 0.62 22.02
CA ASN A 99 9.68 1.93 21.41
C ASN A 99 8.46 2.39 20.59
N ILE A 100 7.46 1.52 20.43
CA ILE A 100 6.25 1.80 19.66
C ILE A 100 5.10 2.11 20.61
N ALA A 101 4.66 3.37 20.64
CA ALA A 101 3.57 3.83 21.49
C ALA A 101 2.36 4.22 20.64
N ILE A 102 1.22 3.55 20.82
CA ILE A 102 -0.04 3.95 20.19
C ILE A 102 -0.55 5.20 20.90
N GLN A 103 -0.76 6.27 20.15
CA GLN A 103 -1.30 7.52 20.66
C GLN A 103 -2.82 7.56 20.55
N LYS A 104 -3.35 7.22 19.36
CA LYS A 104 -4.78 7.41 19.07
C LYS A 104 -5.25 6.42 18.02
N CYS A 105 -6.48 5.95 18.19
CA CYS A 105 -7.20 5.17 17.18
C CYS A 105 -8.59 5.77 17.03
N THR A 106 -8.93 6.23 15.82
CA THR A 106 -10.22 6.86 15.52
C THR A 106 -10.91 6.06 14.43
N ALA A 107 -12.16 5.68 14.66
CA ALA A 107 -13.04 5.08 13.66
C ALA A 107 -13.87 6.16 12.97
N TYR A 108 -14.12 5.99 11.68
CA TYR A 108 -14.80 6.94 10.81
C TYR A 108 -15.99 6.30 10.13
N ALA A 109 -16.95 7.15 9.73
CA ALA A 109 -18.09 6.69 8.97
C ALA A 109 -17.64 6.10 7.62
N ASN A 110 -18.34 5.07 7.18
CA ASN A 110 -18.32 4.68 5.78
C ASN A 110 -19.05 5.78 4.99
N GLY A 111 -18.42 6.28 3.94
CA GLY A 111 -19.01 7.18 2.98
C GLY A 111 -20.08 6.44 2.17
N THR A 112 -21.25 7.06 2.03
CA THR A 112 -22.16 6.74 0.93
C THR A 112 -21.70 7.57 -0.27
N LEU A 113 -21.46 6.92 -1.41
CA LEU A 113 -21.16 7.59 -2.66
C LEU A 113 -22.39 8.37 -3.14
N ALA A 114 -22.61 9.53 -2.54
CA ALA A 114 -23.48 10.58 -3.04
C ALA A 114 -22.67 11.88 -3.05
N GLY A 115 -21.85 12.04 -4.11
CA GLY A 115 -21.49 13.35 -4.63
C GLY A 115 -20.58 14.26 -3.81
N LYS A 116 -19.52 13.75 -3.16
CA LYS A 116 -18.45 14.62 -2.64
C LYS A 116 -17.12 14.35 -3.34
N LYS A 117 -16.66 15.34 -4.12
CA LYS A 117 -15.30 15.43 -4.66
C LYS A 117 -14.28 15.29 -3.52
N ALA A 118 -13.67 14.11 -3.39
CA ALA A 118 -12.47 13.90 -2.60
C ALA A 118 -11.27 14.37 -3.44
N GLY A 119 -10.77 15.58 -3.21
CA GLY A 119 -9.83 16.18 -4.19
C GLY A 119 -8.63 16.95 -3.64
N GLY A 120 -8.47 17.09 -2.32
CA GLY A 120 -7.35 17.87 -1.76
C GLY A 120 -6.13 17.01 -1.43
N ASP A 121 -6.17 16.38 -0.27
CA ASP A 121 -4.96 15.80 0.33
C ASP A 121 -4.57 14.43 -0.24
N VAL A 122 -5.55 13.64 -0.68
CA VAL A 122 -5.29 12.33 -1.31
C VAL A 122 -4.71 12.53 -2.71
N ALA A 123 -5.23 13.50 -3.48
CA ALA A 123 -4.69 13.83 -4.79
C ALA A 123 -3.26 14.34 -4.69
N ALA A 124 -2.96 15.26 -3.75
CA ALA A 124 -1.60 15.76 -3.55
C ALA A 124 -0.60 14.68 -3.11
N THR A 125 -1.05 13.71 -2.31
CA THR A 125 -0.20 12.58 -1.89
C THR A 125 -0.07 11.52 -2.97
N ALA A 126 -1.09 11.34 -3.80
CA ALA A 126 -1.05 10.40 -4.92
C ALA A 126 -0.12 10.91 -6.03
N GLU A 127 -0.27 12.18 -6.41
CA GLU A 127 0.59 12.86 -7.38
C GLU A 127 2.06 12.91 -6.94
N PHE A 128 2.34 12.82 -5.64
CA PHE A 128 3.73 12.70 -5.17
C PHE A 128 4.43 11.50 -5.82
N PHE A 129 3.77 10.36 -6.07
CA PHE A 129 4.48 9.20 -6.63
C PHE A 129 4.78 9.32 -8.12
N ARG A 130 4.08 10.22 -8.83
CA ARG A 130 4.26 10.42 -10.27
C ARG A 130 5.69 10.88 -10.59
N GLY A 131 6.25 10.41 -11.71
CA GLY A 131 7.57 10.78 -12.22
C GLY A 131 8.61 9.66 -12.12
N HIS A 132 9.87 10.05 -12.30
CA HIS A 132 11.00 9.12 -12.36
C HIS A 132 11.79 9.10 -11.04
N TRP A 133 12.08 7.90 -10.58
CA TRP A 133 12.79 7.62 -9.34
C TRP A 133 13.97 6.70 -9.64
N LYS A 134 15.17 7.05 -9.17
CA LYS A 134 16.37 6.23 -9.36
C LYS A 134 17.11 6.01 -8.05
N GLY A 135 17.70 4.84 -7.89
CA GLY A 135 18.51 4.54 -6.72
C GLY A 135 19.03 3.11 -6.72
N TYR A 136 19.27 2.57 -5.53
CA TYR A 136 19.84 1.23 -5.36
C TYR A 136 19.01 0.42 -4.38
N ALA A 137 18.62 -0.78 -4.78
CA ALA A 137 17.94 -1.75 -3.94
C ALA A 137 18.67 -3.10 -3.96
N GLY A 138 18.59 -3.82 -2.85
CA GLY A 138 19.17 -5.16 -2.78
C GLY A 138 19.09 -5.80 -1.41
N ILE A 139 19.78 -6.92 -1.26
CA ILE A 139 19.90 -7.67 0.00
C ILE A 139 21.30 -7.45 0.54
N LEU A 140 21.39 -6.86 1.75
CA LEU A 140 22.65 -6.58 2.43
C LEU A 140 23.64 -5.80 1.54
N LEU A 141 24.79 -6.41 1.21
CA LEU A 141 25.86 -5.84 0.40
C LEU A 141 25.62 -5.97 -1.11
N PHE A 142 24.71 -6.85 -1.54
CA PHE A 142 24.38 -7.06 -2.94
C PHE A 142 23.27 -6.11 -3.34
N ARG A 143 23.63 -4.94 -3.88
CA ARG A 143 22.70 -3.88 -4.30
C ARG A 143 22.86 -3.61 -5.78
N GLY A 144 21.75 -3.60 -6.51
CA GLY A 144 21.67 -3.23 -7.91
C GLY A 144 20.99 -1.88 -8.09
N PRO A 145 21.27 -1.17 -9.20
CA PRO A 145 20.49 0.00 -9.57
C PRO A 145 19.03 -0.40 -9.85
N VAL A 146 18.10 0.47 -9.47
CA VAL A 146 16.66 0.33 -9.75
C VAL A 146 16.12 1.68 -10.18
N GLU A 147 15.32 1.69 -11.24
CA GLU A 147 14.63 2.86 -11.72
C GLU A 147 13.12 2.59 -11.72
N VAL A 148 12.33 3.43 -11.06
CA VAL A 148 10.87 3.33 -11.08
C VAL A 148 10.30 4.56 -11.75
N THR A 149 9.46 4.36 -12.76
CA THR A 149 8.72 5.41 -13.44
C THR A 149 7.24 5.21 -13.16
N ILE A 150 6.57 6.28 -12.71
CA ILE A 150 5.12 6.32 -12.56
C ILE A 150 4.57 7.34 -13.56
N ASP A 151 3.97 6.84 -14.64
CA ASP A 151 3.51 7.63 -15.78
C ASP A 151 2.20 8.37 -15.47
N SER A 152 1.28 7.66 -14.81
CA SER A 152 -0.04 8.18 -14.49
C SER A 152 -0.50 7.82 -13.09
N VAL A 153 -1.30 8.72 -12.52
CA VAL A 153 -2.00 8.54 -11.26
C VAL A 153 -3.46 8.93 -11.51
N ASP A 154 -4.38 8.02 -11.19
CA ASP A 154 -5.82 8.26 -11.25
C ASP A 154 -6.44 7.87 -9.91
N GLY A 155 -6.86 8.89 -9.15
CA GLY A 155 -7.31 8.72 -7.77
C GLY A 155 -6.22 8.11 -6.88
N ASN A 156 -6.38 6.84 -6.52
CA ASN A 156 -5.41 6.08 -5.74
C ASN A 156 -4.71 4.98 -6.54
N ARG A 157 -4.89 4.91 -7.86
CA ARG A 157 -4.19 3.97 -8.72
C ARG A 157 -2.99 4.66 -9.36
N ALA A 158 -1.85 3.98 -9.41
CA ALA A 158 -0.65 4.43 -10.13
C ALA A 158 -0.24 3.38 -11.15
N VAL A 159 0.11 3.83 -12.35
CA VAL A 159 0.57 2.97 -13.44
C VAL A 159 1.93 3.45 -13.94
N GLY A 160 2.82 2.50 -14.23
CA GLY A 160 4.13 2.76 -14.82
C GLY A 160 4.99 1.51 -14.89
N SER A 161 6.29 1.63 -14.63
CA SER A 161 7.24 0.52 -14.75
C SER A 161 8.41 0.60 -13.76
N THR A 162 8.96 -0.55 -13.38
CA THR A 162 10.30 -0.65 -12.78
C THR A 162 11.28 -1.20 -13.80
N TYR A 163 12.40 -0.53 -14.01
CA TYR A 163 13.52 -0.97 -14.84
C TYR A 163 14.72 -1.32 -13.96
N PHE A 164 15.38 -2.43 -14.28
CA PHE A 164 16.57 -2.91 -13.60
C PHE A 164 17.78 -2.82 -14.54
N PRO A 165 18.59 -1.73 -14.48
CA PRO A 165 19.74 -1.57 -15.38
C PRO A 165 20.79 -2.69 -15.29
N GLY A 166 20.81 -3.44 -14.18
CA GLY A 166 21.76 -4.53 -13.97
C GLY A 166 21.56 -5.71 -14.92
N ASP A 167 20.31 -6.01 -15.30
CA ASP A 167 19.96 -7.13 -16.18
C ASP A 167 19.10 -6.71 -17.40
N GLY A 168 18.70 -5.43 -17.49
CA GLY A 168 17.91 -4.89 -18.59
C GLY A 168 16.42 -5.24 -18.51
N THR A 169 15.95 -5.85 -17.43
CA THR A 169 14.56 -6.28 -17.28
C THR A 169 13.65 -5.11 -16.89
N THR A 170 12.37 -5.24 -17.25
CA THR A 170 11.33 -4.27 -16.90
C THR A 170 10.11 -5.00 -16.34
N GLU A 171 9.61 -4.52 -15.22
CA GLU A 171 8.40 -5.00 -14.56
C GLU A 171 7.33 -3.92 -14.61
N GLN A 172 6.07 -4.31 -14.80
CA GLN A 172 4.96 -3.36 -14.82
C GLN A 172 4.59 -2.91 -13.41
N VAL A 173 4.22 -1.64 -13.28
CA VAL A 173 3.60 -1.10 -12.07
C VAL A 173 2.13 -0.88 -12.38
N ASP A 174 1.27 -1.67 -11.73
CA ASP A 174 -0.15 -1.35 -11.54
C ASP A 174 -0.41 -1.44 -10.04
N GLY A 175 -0.40 -0.28 -9.39
CA GLY A 175 -0.30 -0.18 -7.96
C GLY A 175 -1.38 0.67 -7.33
N THR A 176 -1.58 0.44 -6.03
CA THR A 176 -2.50 1.23 -5.22
C THR A 176 -1.71 2.11 -4.26
N ILE A 177 -2.07 3.39 -4.21
CA ILE A 177 -1.56 4.38 -3.29
C ILE A 177 -2.46 4.42 -2.05
N GLN A 178 -1.84 4.31 -0.88
CA GLN A 178 -2.51 4.40 0.40
C GLN A 178 -1.64 5.20 1.36
N GLY A 179 -2.09 6.41 1.69
CA GLY A 179 -1.31 7.34 2.50
C GLY A 179 0.03 7.63 1.84
N ASN A 180 1.12 7.43 2.57
CA ASN A 180 2.48 7.70 2.12
C ASN A 180 3.13 6.52 1.38
N SER A 181 2.36 5.53 0.93
CA SER A 181 2.90 4.34 0.27
C SER A 181 2.19 4.02 -1.03
N LEU A 182 2.97 3.63 -2.05
CA LEU A 182 2.52 2.99 -3.28
C LEU A 182 2.88 1.51 -3.21
N ARG A 183 1.90 0.62 -3.37
CA ARG A 183 2.08 -0.84 -3.35
C ARG A 183 1.70 -1.47 -4.68
N TYR A 184 2.50 -2.40 -5.17
CA TYR A 184 2.25 -3.19 -6.39
C TYR A 184 2.98 -4.53 -6.30
N THR A 185 2.78 -5.42 -7.27
CA THR A 185 3.37 -6.76 -7.28
C THR A 185 4.04 -7.01 -8.62
N TYR A 186 5.26 -7.55 -8.61
CA TYR A 186 5.90 -8.10 -9.81
C TYR A 186 5.32 -9.46 -10.15
N THR A 187 5.13 -9.70 -11.45
CA THR A 187 4.51 -10.93 -11.93
C THR A 187 5.44 -11.78 -12.79
N ASP A 188 6.50 -11.19 -13.35
CA ASP A 188 7.19 -11.81 -14.48
C ASP A 188 8.50 -12.52 -14.07
N LEU A 189 9.28 -11.96 -13.14
CA LEU A 189 10.52 -12.58 -12.66
C LEU A 189 10.31 -13.49 -11.43
N GLU A 190 9.74 -12.93 -10.37
CA GLU A 190 9.37 -13.61 -9.14
C GLU A 190 8.26 -12.80 -8.47
N ARG A 191 7.29 -13.46 -7.83
CA ARG A 191 6.15 -12.77 -7.21
C ARG A 191 6.60 -11.99 -5.98
N MET A 192 7.05 -10.75 -6.21
CA MET A 192 7.51 -9.84 -5.17
C MET A 192 6.46 -8.75 -4.92
N ASN A 193 6.13 -8.54 -3.65
CA ASN A 193 5.29 -7.42 -3.24
C ASN A 193 6.18 -6.21 -2.99
N ILE A 194 5.97 -5.15 -3.76
CA ILE A 194 6.75 -3.93 -3.71
C ILE A 194 5.98 -2.85 -2.98
N THR A 195 6.70 -2.09 -2.14
CA THR A 195 6.20 -0.90 -1.46
C THR A 195 7.20 0.23 -1.64
N LEU A 196 6.76 1.32 -2.26
CA LEU A 196 7.46 2.60 -2.22
C LEU A 196 6.85 3.43 -1.09
N THR A 197 7.66 3.94 -0.17
CA THR A 197 7.17 4.81 0.91
C THR A 197 7.85 6.16 0.86
N LYS A 198 7.07 7.24 0.85
CA LYS A 198 7.55 8.63 0.92
C LYS A 198 8.43 8.83 2.16
N LYS A 199 9.68 9.26 1.97
CA LYS A 199 10.62 9.62 3.04
C LYS A 199 10.93 11.12 3.09
N GLY A 200 10.80 11.82 1.96
CA GLY A 200 10.99 13.25 1.85
C GLY A 200 10.34 13.81 0.60
N GLN A 201 10.60 15.09 0.27
CA GLN A 201 10.04 15.73 -0.93
C GLN A 201 10.52 15.06 -2.23
N ASN A 202 11.76 14.55 -2.24
CA ASN A 202 12.40 13.94 -3.42
C ASN A 202 12.96 12.54 -3.13
N SER A 203 12.44 11.85 -2.11
CA SER A 203 12.95 10.53 -1.73
C SER A 203 11.83 9.56 -1.30
N VAL A 204 11.95 8.32 -1.78
CA VAL A 204 11.15 7.18 -1.36
C VAL A 204 12.06 6.04 -0.89
N SER A 205 11.63 5.27 0.10
CA SER A 205 12.21 3.94 0.32
C SER A 205 11.56 2.96 -0.65
N TYR A 206 12.34 1.99 -1.10
CA TYR A 206 11.91 0.86 -1.91
C TYR A 206 12.02 -0.40 -1.05
N THR A 207 10.95 -1.16 -0.90
CA THR A 207 10.95 -2.45 -0.21
C THR A 207 10.27 -3.49 -1.08
N GLY A 208 10.94 -4.60 -1.34
CA GLY A 208 10.37 -5.75 -2.04
C GLY A 208 10.43 -7.00 -1.16
N VAL A 209 9.31 -7.72 -1.04
CA VAL A 209 9.22 -8.96 -0.27
C VAL A 209 8.71 -10.08 -1.17
N GLY A 210 9.55 -11.11 -1.36
CA GLY A 210 9.23 -12.31 -2.14
C GLY A 210 9.77 -13.57 -1.48
N GLU A 211 9.75 -14.68 -2.21
CA GLU A 211 10.23 -15.99 -1.74
C GLU A 211 11.75 -15.97 -1.48
N GLY A 212 12.51 -15.22 -2.29
CA GLY A 212 13.95 -15.00 -2.11
C GLY A 212 14.35 -14.07 -0.95
N GLY A 213 13.38 -13.53 -0.20
CA GLY A 213 13.60 -12.66 0.96
C GLY A 213 13.22 -11.20 0.73
N THR A 214 13.81 -10.31 1.54
CA THR A 214 13.48 -8.88 1.56
C THR A 214 14.60 -8.05 0.92
N VAL A 215 14.24 -7.32 -0.13
CA VAL A 215 15.06 -6.34 -0.82
C VAL A 215 14.72 -4.94 -0.30
N THR A 216 15.72 -4.12 0.02
CA THR A 216 15.49 -2.74 0.48
C THR A 216 16.38 -1.72 -0.24
N GLY A 217 15.84 -0.52 -0.42
CA GLY A 217 16.43 0.54 -1.22
C GLY A 217 15.95 1.93 -0.84
N THR A 218 16.66 2.92 -1.37
CA THR A 218 16.20 4.31 -1.39
C THR A 218 16.31 4.80 -2.82
N LEU A 219 15.24 5.42 -3.31
CA LEU A 219 15.20 6.06 -4.62
C LEU A 219 15.02 7.56 -4.43
N THR A 220 15.66 8.34 -5.30
CA THR A 220 15.50 9.78 -5.36
C THR A 220 14.88 10.18 -6.68
N ARG A 221 14.03 11.20 -6.61
CA ARG A 221 13.42 11.80 -7.79
C ARG A 221 14.50 12.36 -8.73
N GLN A 222 14.30 12.19 -10.03
CA GLN A 222 15.10 12.81 -11.09
C GLN A 222 14.38 14.04 -11.65
#